data_AF-A0A2M7TIJ7-F1
#
_entry.id   AF-A0A2M7TIJ7-F1
#
_cell.length_a   1.000
_cell.length_b   1.000
_cell.length_c   1.000
_cell.angle_alpha   90.00
_cell.angle_beta   90.00
_cell.angle_gamma   90.00
#
_symmetry.space_group_name_H-M   'P 1'
#
loop_
_entity.id
_entity.type
_entity.pdbx_description
1 polymer ?
#
loop_
_entity_poly.entity_id
_entity_poly.type
_entity_poly.pdbx_seq_one_letter_code
_entity_poly.pdbx_strand_id
1 'polypeptide(L)'
;MKKTIAVILSIGIILRLLLSFTTYHSDVAPFDFAGKVISRGNITNYYDYLWNLQDNHPYLKVYPRNLFNYPPLVYFFLGGVSRLTTWIVNPQVHDNFILDFPSTLGNIQLNLLLLLLKLPYLPFDIAIAYLLMSFVKDVKKKIWIFGLWIFNPVNLYATYMLGQFDVIPTFLSVAALYLVVKNKNHIDSISLLLSALLLGVGAAFKIFPLLFVIPLALLKNDWWEKIKVMGVGVATYIILAFPFIFSKGFRATAALAGQATKSLYAQIPISGGESIILFLAVVIFLYLVFIYKKVSAEDLWKRFFLMMLTFFVFTHYHPQWFLWITPFLVIDLVYSNFKNWVVLAITLVSYFTLITFFDPGLTVWLFAPLNPNLWGLPGPWQLMGLNPDINIFRSIFQTLFVGAAMYYSYIHFPKERENLL
;
A
#
# COMPACT_ATOMS: atom_id res chain seq x y z
N MET A 1 11.32 -21.10 -19.77
CA MET A 1 10.66 -20.39 -18.66
C MET A 1 11.49 -20.38 -17.38
N LYS A 2 11.78 -21.52 -16.73
CA LYS A 2 12.47 -21.57 -15.41
C LYS A 2 13.78 -20.76 -15.38
N LYS A 3 14.69 -20.97 -16.34
CA LYS A 3 15.95 -20.20 -16.45
C LYS A 3 15.71 -18.70 -16.56
N THR A 4 14.77 -18.28 -17.40
CA THR A 4 14.41 -16.85 -17.57
C THR A 4 13.86 -16.24 -16.29
N ILE A 5 12.95 -16.94 -15.60
CA ILE A 5 12.39 -16.50 -14.32
C ILE A 5 13.49 -16.38 -13.26
N ALA A 6 14.42 -17.34 -13.20
CA ALA A 6 15.55 -17.30 -12.27
C ALA A 6 16.45 -16.07 -12.53
N VAL A 7 16.79 -15.78 -13.79
CA VAL A 7 17.59 -14.59 -14.15
C VAL A 7 16.87 -13.29 -13.76
N ILE A 8 15.58 -13.16 -14.11
CA ILE A 8 14.76 -12.00 -13.75
C ILE A 8 14.75 -11.82 -12.22
N LEU A 9 14.51 -12.90 -11.48
CA LEU A 9 14.44 -12.88 -10.03
C LEU A 9 15.78 -12.51 -9.40
N SER A 10 16.90 -13.08 -9.87
CA SER A 10 18.23 -12.77 -9.35
C SER A 10 18.57 -11.29 -9.52
N ILE A 11 18.35 -10.74 -10.72
CA ILE A 11 18.58 -9.31 -10.98
C ILE A 11 17.64 -8.46 -10.11
N GLY A 12 16.36 -8.86 -10.04
CA GLY A 12 15.37 -8.19 -9.22
C GLY A 12 15.69 -8.15 -7.73
N ILE A 13 16.25 -9.24 -7.18
CA ILE A 13 16.69 -9.32 -5.77
C ILE A 13 17.89 -8.41 -5.55
N ILE A 14 18.91 -8.47 -6.41
CA ILE A 14 20.10 -7.60 -6.30
C ILE A 14 19.68 -6.13 -6.28
N LEU A 15 18.77 -5.73 -7.19
CA LEU A 15 18.25 -4.37 -7.23
C LEU A 15 17.57 -3.96 -5.93
N ARG A 16 16.74 -4.83 -5.35
CA ARG A 16 16.03 -4.56 -4.08
C ARG A 16 16.98 -4.42 -2.90
N LEU A 17 18.00 -5.27 -2.83
CA LEU A 17 19.04 -5.19 -1.79
C LEU A 17 19.83 -3.89 -1.90
N LEU A 18 20.25 -3.52 -3.12
CA LEU A 18 20.95 -2.26 -3.37
C LEU A 18 20.09 -1.05 -2.98
N LEU A 19 18.84 -0.98 -3.44
CA LEU A 19 17.94 0.13 -3.10
C LEU A 19 17.70 0.21 -1.59
N SER A 20 17.45 -0.93 -0.93
CA SER A 20 17.21 -0.97 0.53
C SER A 20 18.38 -0.46 1.34
N PHE A 21 19.60 -0.82 0.93
CA PHE A 21 20.84 -0.46 1.59
C PHE A 21 21.21 1.02 1.41
N THR A 22 20.83 1.62 0.29
CA THR A 22 21.36 2.92 -0.14
C THR A 22 20.42 4.11 0.06
N THR A 23 19.17 3.85 0.46
CA THR A 23 18.14 4.90 0.51
C THR A 23 17.38 4.91 1.82
N TYR A 24 16.85 6.07 2.19
CA TYR A 24 16.12 6.28 3.44
C TYR A 24 14.91 7.19 3.27
N HIS A 25 13.83 6.84 3.95
CA HIS A 25 12.72 7.75 4.22
C HIS A 25 12.31 7.61 5.69
N SER A 26 11.82 8.71 6.28
CA SER A 26 11.49 8.80 7.70
C SER A 26 10.44 7.78 8.15
N ASP A 27 9.55 7.38 7.24
CA ASP A 27 8.45 6.44 7.52
C ASP A 27 8.91 5.03 7.97
N VAL A 28 10.19 4.68 7.83
CA VAL A 28 10.73 3.40 8.34
C VAL A 28 10.99 3.47 9.85
N ALA A 29 11.38 4.62 10.38
CA ALA A 29 11.76 4.79 11.78
C ALA A 29 10.65 4.45 12.80
N PRO A 30 9.36 4.77 12.56
CA PRO A 30 8.27 4.40 13.45
C PRO A 30 8.17 2.90 13.73
N PHE A 31 8.54 2.03 12.79
CA PHE A 31 8.46 0.59 12.99
C PHE A 31 9.57 0.08 13.92
N ASP A 32 10.79 0.56 13.75
CA ASP A 32 11.88 0.23 14.68
C ASP A 32 11.59 0.76 16.08
N PHE A 33 11.07 1.99 16.16
CA PHE A 33 10.70 2.60 17.43
C PHE A 33 9.53 1.86 18.11
N ALA A 34 8.51 1.44 17.36
CA ALA A 34 7.44 0.59 17.90
C ALA A 34 8.01 -0.71 18.49
N GLY A 35 8.96 -1.35 17.79
CA GLY A 35 9.67 -2.51 18.32
C GLY A 35 10.35 -2.23 19.67
N LYS A 36 11.01 -1.06 19.81
CA LYS A 36 11.65 -0.62 21.08
C LYS A 36 10.64 -0.47 22.21
N VAL A 37 9.51 0.15 21.91
CA VAL A 37 8.45 0.46 22.88
C VAL A 37 7.75 -0.82 23.34
N ILE A 38 7.38 -1.69 22.41
CA ILE A 38 6.71 -2.97 22.67
C ILE A 38 7.64 -3.91 23.45
N SER A 39 8.93 -4.01 23.09
CA SER A 39 9.88 -4.88 23.80
C SER A 39 10.16 -4.46 25.24
N ARG A 40 9.80 -3.22 25.62
CA ARG A 40 9.89 -2.69 26.99
C ARG A 40 8.59 -2.90 27.79
N GLY A 41 7.68 -3.73 27.31
CA GLY A 41 6.46 -4.11 28.01
C GLY A 41 5.20 -3.32 27.61
N ASN A 42 5.30 -2.37 26.68
CA ASN A 42 4.13 -1.60 26.23
C ASN A 42 3.32 -2.35 25.16
N ILE A 43 2.81 -3.55 25.47
CA ILE A 43 2.21 -4.44 24.46
C ILE A 43 0.83 -3.93 24.03
N THR A 44 -0.10 -3.72 24.96
CA THR A 44 -1.48 -3.30 24.66
C THR A 44 -1.69 -1.79 24.70
N ASN A 45 -0.66 -1.02 25.07
CA ASN A 45 -0.73 0.42 25.29
C ASN A 45 0.35 1.22 24.52
N TYR A 46 1.07 0.65 23.55
CA TYR A 46 2.09 1.41 22.80
C TYR A 46 1.52 2.64 22.07
N TYR A 47 0.25 2.61 21.64
CA TYR A 47 -0.40 3.79 21.07
C TYR A 47 -0.51 4.94 22.07
N ASP A 48 -0.60 4.67 23.37
CA ASP A 48 -0.64 5.68 24.44
C ASP A 48 0.77 6.09 24.91
N TYR A 49 1.82 5.36 24.50
CA TYR A 49 3.19 5.59 24.99
C TYR A 49 3.62 7.04 24.84
N LEU A 50 3.57 7.59 23.61
CA LEU A 50 3.94 8.98 23.37
C LEU A 50 2.96 9.99 23.99
N TRP A 51 1.71 9.61 24.25
CA TRP A 51 0.72 10.46 24.91
C TRP A 51 0.95 10.61 26.41
N ASN A 52 1.61 9.63 27.03
CA ASN A 52 1.90 9.64 28.46
C ASN A 52 3.27 10.27 28.81
N LEU A 53 4.07 10.65 27.80
CA LEU A 53 5.34 11.34 28.02
C LEU A 53 5.12 12.81 28.42
N GLN A 54 6.01 13.32 29.26
CA GLN A 54 6.12 14.75 29.59
C GLN A 54 6.49 15.56 28.34
N ASP A 55 6.00 16.80 28.21
CA ASP A 55 6.17 17.62 27.00
C ASP A 55 7.63 17.89 26.62
N ASN A 56 8.54 17.89 27.59
CA ASN A 56 9.97 18.09 27.37
C ASN A 56 10.74 16.81 26.98
N HIS A 57 10.07 15.66 26.89
CA HIS A 57 10.72 14.38 26.63
C HIS A 57 11.38 14.37 25.23
N PRO A 58 12.62 13.84 25.07
CA PRO A 58 13.36 13.87 23.80
C PRO A 58 12.58 13.35 22.58
N TYR A 59 11.85 12.24 22.71
CA TYR A 59 11.02 11.71 21.62
C TYR A 59 9.98 12.71 21.09
N LEU A 60 9.41 13.58 21.94
CA LEU A 60 8.40 14.56 21.51
C LEU A 60 9.01 15.77 20.78
N LYS A 61 10.33 15.90 20.78
CA LYS A 61 11.03 16.89 19.93
C LYS A 61 11.14 16.44 18.48
N VAL A 62 11.05 15.13 18.24
CA VAL A 62 11.25 14.51 16.92
C VAL A 62 9.93 14.01 16.34
N TYR A 63 9.08 13.41 17.18
CA TYR A 63 7.83 12.81 16.75
C TYR A 63 6.63 13.44 17.42
N PRO A 64 5.52 13.61 16.68
CA PRO A 64 4.27 13.98 17.30
C PRO A 64 3.71 12.81 18.12
N ARG A 65 2.83 13.12 19.08
CA ARG A 65 2.18 12.09 19.92
C ARG A 65 1.40 11.06 19.09
N ASN A 66 0.97 11.43 17.88
CA ASN A 66 0.23 10.58 16.96
C ASN A 66 1.10 9.78 15.96
N LEU A 67 2.38 9.54 16.27
CA LEU A 67 3.29 8.77 15.42
C LEU A 67 2.74 7.41 14.99
N PHE A 68 2.15 6.66 15.93
CA PHE A 68 1.57 5.36 15.66
C PHE A 68 0.15 5.53 15.10
N ASN A 69 0.04 5.65 13.78
CA ASN A 69 -1.17 6.01 13.04
C ASN A 69 -1.72 4.89 12.12
N TYR A 70 -1.07 3.73 12.07
CA TYR A 70 -1.56 2.57 11.32
C TYR A 70 -2.30 1.56 12.21
N PRO A 71 -3.09 0.65 11.64
CA PRO A 71 -3.63 -0.51 12.35
C PRO A 71 -2.56 -1.38 13.03
N PRO A 72 -2.89 -2.16 14.07
CA PRO A 72 -1.87 -2.66 15.00
C PRO A 72 -0.87 -3.65 14.43
N LEU A 73 -1.27 -4.46 13.44
CA LEU A 73 -0.49 -5.61 13.00
C LEU A 73 0.83 -5.19 12.36
N VAL A 74 0.91 -4.00 11.73
CA VAL A 74 2.16 -3.51 11.15
C VAL A 74 3.22 -3.25 12.21
N TYR A 75 2.85 -2.71 13.36
CA TYR A 75 3.79 -2.39 14.44
C TYR A 75 4.29 -3.64 15.15
N PHE A 76 3.43 -4.64 15.36
CA PHE A 76 3.86 -5.93 15.88
C PHE A 76 4.75 -6.68 14.90
N PHE A 77 4.34 -6.74 13.64
CA PHE A 77 5.09 -7.47 12.63
C PHE A 77 6.44 -6.82 12.38
N LEU A 78 6.48 -5.55 11.95
CA LEU A 78 7.73 -4.89 11.60
C LEU A 78 8.56 -4.47 12.82
N GLY A 79 7.92 -4.09 13.93
CA GLY A 79 8.64 -3.82 15.17
C GLY A 79 9.25 -5.07 15.77
N GLY A 80 8.53 -6.19 15.77
CA GLY A 80 9.07 -7.49 16.18
C GLY A 80 10.20 -7.96 15.28
N VAL A 81 10.01 -7.86 13.96
CA VAL A 81 11.05 -8.22 12.99
C VAL A 81 12.29 -7.33 13.15
N SER A 82 12.14 -6.01 13.36
CA SER A 82 13.26 -5.13 13.65
C SER A 82 14.10 -5.68 14.80
N ARG A 83 13.47 -5.98 15.95
CA ARG A 83 14.18 -6.51 17.13
C ARG A 83 14.92 -7.83 16.84
N LEU A 84 14.37 -8.67 15.97
CA LEU A 84 14.94 -9.97 15.63
C LEU A 84 16.04 -9.90 14.57
N THR A 85 16.02 -8.92 13.66
CA THR A 85 16.94 -8.87 12.52
C THR A 85 18.06 -7.87 12.70
N THR A 86 17.88 -6.83 13.51
CA THR A 86 18.82 -5.71 13.60
C THR A 86 19.74 -5.77 14.83
N TRP A 87 19.74 -6.86 15.60
CA TRP A 87 20.56 -7.01 16.82
C TRP A 87 22.08 -6.84 16.59
N ILE A 88 22.55 -7.01 15.36
CA ILE A 88 23.95 -6.79 14.95
C ILE A 88 24.30 -5.30 14.77
N VAL A 89 23.31 -4.41 14.71
CA VAL A 89 23.50 -2.96 14.59
C VAL A 89 23.77 -2.38 15.98
N ASN A 90 24.75 -1.50 16.08
CA ASN A 90 25.12 -0.85 17.35
C ASN A 90 23.90 -0.12 17.96
N PRO A 91 23.59 -0.35 19.24
CA PRO A 91 22.48 0.31 19.93
C PRO A 91 22.48 1.85 19.81
N GLN A 92 23.66 2.48 19.76
CA GLN A 92 23.76 3.94 19.56
C GLN A 92 23.24 4.37 18.19
N VAL A 93 23.48 3.56 17.14
CA VAL A 93 22.96 3.83 15.80
C VAL A 93 21.45 3.70 15.78
N HIS A 94 20.88 2.72 16.48
CA HIS A 94 19.42 2.62 16.68
C HIS A 94 18.84 3.85 17.39
N ASP A 95 19.47 4.29 18.48
CA ASP A 95 18.97 5.44 19.25
C ASP A 95 19.06 6.73 18.44
N ASN A 96 20.17 6.95 17.74
CA ASN A 96 20.34 8.09 16.85
C ASN A 96 19.43 8.01 15.63
N PHE A 97 19.19 6.82 15.05
CA PHE A 97 18.24 6.66 13.95
C PHE A 97 16.83 7.14 14.32
N ILE A 98 16.43 6.96 15.58
CA ILE A 98 15.14 7.41 16.11
C ILE A 98 15.19 8.90 16.51
N LEU A 99 16.25 9.37 17.17
CA LEU A 99 16.28 10.69 17.84
C LEU A 99 17.05 11.79 17.10
N ASP A 100 18.03 11.43 16.28
CA ASP A 100 18.94 12.34 15.58
C ASP A 100 19.47 11.66 14.31
N PHE A 101 18.57 11.38 13.37
CA PHE A 101 18.90 10.69 12.12
C PHE A 101 20.13 11.29 11.39
N PRO A 102 20.30 12.62 11.27
CA PRO A 102 21.46 13.20 10.58
C PRO A 102 22.81 12.74 11.14
N SER A 103 22.91 12.51 12.46
CA SER A 103 24.13 11.99 13.09
C SER A 103 24.51 10.56 12.65
N THR A 104 23.60 9.83 12.02
CA THR A 104 23.84 8.47 11.51
C THR A 104 24.35 8.45 10.06
N LEU A 105 24.30 9.57 9.35
CA LEU A 105 24.72 9.66 7.95
C LEU A 105 26.22 9.41 7.80
N GLY A 106 26.60 8.69 6.73
CA GLY A 106 27.99 8.29 6.48
C GLY A 106 28.45 7.07 7.30
N ASN A 107 27.60 6.52 8.18
CA ASN A 107 27.89 5.30 8.93
C ASN A 107 27.33 4.06 8.22
N ILE A 108 28.20 3.10 7.90
CA ILE A 108 27.80 1.84 7.23
C ILE A 108 26.75 1.03 8.01
N GLN A 109 26.72 1.18 9.34
CA GLN A 109 25.72 0.53 10.17
C GLN A 109 24.32 1.10 9.96
N LEU A 110 24.18 2.36 9.54
CA LEU A 110 22.89 2.89 9.08
C LEU A 110 22.43 2.14 7.84
N ASN A 111 23.30 1.97 6.83
CA ASN A 111 22.94 1.27 5.60
C ASN A 111 22.54 -0.19 5.87
N LEU A 112 23.27 -0.86 6.79
CA LEU A 112 22.90 -2.20 7.25
C LEU A 112 21.54 -2.20 7.97
N LEU A 113 21.29 -1.23 8.85
CA LEU A 113 19.99 -1.09 9.52
C LEU A 113 18.86 -0.92 8.51
N LEU A 114 19.01 -0.02 7.53
CA LEU A 114 18.02 0.22 6.47
C LEU A 114 17.74 -1.04 5.64
N LEU A 115 18.79 -1.79 5.29
CA LEU A 115 18.65 -3.06 4.60
C LEU A 115 17.82 -4.06 5.43
N LEU A 116 18.18 -4.24 6.70
CA LEU A 116 17.53 -5.22 7.58
C LEU A 116 16.09 -4.87 7.93
N LEU A 117 15.75 -3.58 8.02
CA LEU A 117 14.38 -3.11 8.24
C LEU A 117 13.47 -3.31 7.01
N LYS A 118 14.03 -3.29 5.80
CA LYS A 118 13.28 -3.44 4.53
C LYS A 118 13.28 -4.85 3.97
N LEU A 119 14.23 -5.70 4.36
CA LEU A 119 14.31 -7.10 3.97
C LEU A 119 13.01 -7.91 4.19
N PRO A 120 12.23 -7.69 5.26
CA PRO A 120 11.00 -8.45 5.55
C PRO A 120 9.91 -8.28 4.48
N TYR A 121 10.03 -7.27 3.61
CA TYR A 121 9.11 -7.04 2.49
C TYR A 121 9.32 -8.03 1.34
N LEU A 122 10.54 -8.56 1.19
CA LEU A 122 10.96 -9.39 0.05
C LEU A 122 10.14 -10.66 -0.17
N PRO A 123 9.79 -11.46 0.87
CA PRO A 123 8.96 -12.65 0.68
C PRO A 123 7.58 -12.32 0.12
N PHE A 124 6.93 -11.26 0.62
CA PHE A 124 5.61 -10.83 0.16
C PHE A 124 5.66 -10.32 -1.29
N ASP A 125 6.68 -9.54 -1.62
CA ASP A 125 6.88 -9.02 -2.97
C ASP A 125 7.09 -10.14 -4.00
N ILE A 126 8.02 -11.07 -3.72
CA ILE A 126 8.29 -12.21 -4.59
C ILE A 126 7.03 -13.09 -4.71
N ALA A 127 6.31 -13.28 -3.61
CA ALA A 127 5.07 -14.05 -3.64
C ALA A 127 4.02 -13.42 -4.55
N ILE A 128 3.85 -12.09 -4.57
CA ILE A 128 2.98 -11.41 -5.55
C ILE A 128 3.38 -11.77 -6.97
N ALA A 129 4.68 -11.72 -7.32
CA ALA A 129 5.16 -12.06 -8.66
C ALA A 129 4.69 -13.46 -9.10
N TYR A 130 4.82 -14.45 -8.22
CA TYR A 130 4.39 -15.83 -8.48
C TYR A 130 2.87 -15.98 -8.53
N LEU A 131 2.14 -15.29 -7.64
CA LEU A 131 0.68 -15.30 -7.67
C LEU A 131 0.16 -14.69 -8.97
N LEU A 132 0.75 -13.59 -9.45
CA LEU A 132 0.38 -12.96 -10.71
C LEU A 132 0.55 -13.88 -11.92
N MET A 133 1.61 -14.71 -11.95
CA MET A 133 1.78 -15.71 -13.02
C MET A 133 0.61 -16.71 -13.13
N SER A 134 -0.12 -16.96 -12.05
CA SER A 134 -1.23 -17.92 -12.05
C SER A 134 -2.47 -17.43 -12.81
N PHE A 135 -2.59 -16.11 -13.03
CA PHE A 135 -3.71 -15.50 -13.76
C PHE A 135 -3.61 -15.72 -15.27
N VAL A 136 -2.42 -16.05 -15.78
CA VAL A 136 -2.18 -16.26 -17.21
C VAL A 136 -1.81 -17.71 -17.50
N LYS A 137 -2.32 -18.27 -18.60
CA LYS A 137 -1.97 -19.63 -19.04
C LYS A 137 -0.72 -19.64 -19.92
N ASP A 138 -0.65 -18.71 -20.86
CA ASP A 138 0.44 -18.60 -21.83
C ASP A 138 1.81 -18.35 -21.18
N VAL A 139 2.83 -19.09 -21.64
CA VAL A 139 4.18 -19.07 -21.07
C VAL A 139 4.85 -17.71 -21.27
N LYS A 140 4.65 -17.07 -22.42
CA LYS A 140 5.23 -15.76 -22.70
C LYS A 140 4.60 -14.70 -21.80
N LYS A 141 3.27 -14.71 -21.64
CA LYS A 141 2.54 -13.85 -20.70
C LYS A 141 2.95 -14.07 -19.24
N LYS A 142 3.23 -15.30 -18.83
CA LYS A 142 3.80 -15.60 -17.49
C LYS A 142 5.14 -14.91 -17.27
N ILE A 143 6.03 -14.94 -18.27
CA ILE A 143 7.32 -14.26 -18.18
C ILE A 143 7.11 -12.74 -18.14
N TRP A 144 6.20 -12.20 -18.95
CA TRP A 144 5.88 -10.76 -18.94
C TRP A 144 5.32 -10.30 -17.61
N ILE A 145 4.30 -10.97 -17.08
CA ILE A 145 3.66 -10.53 -15.84
C ILE A 145 4.62 -10.60 -14.65
N PHE A 146 5.46 -11.64 -14.61
CA PHE A 146 6.51 -11.77 -13.61
C PHE A 146 7.56 -10.66 -13.74
N GLY A 147 8.07 -10.43 -14.95
CA GLY A 147 9.07 -9.39 -15.21
C GLY A 147 8.56 -7.98 -14.92
N LEU A 148 7.36 -7.65 -15.37
CA LEU A 148 6.72 -6.36 -15.11
C LEU A 148 6.54 -6.10 -13.62
N TRP A 149 6.20 -7.12 -12.83
CA TRP A 149 6.12 -6.98 -11.38
C TRP A 149 7.50 -6.84 -10.71
N ILE A 150 8.45 -7.72 -11.07
CA ILE A 150 9.81 -7.69 -10.49
C ILE A 150 10.51 -6.36 -10.77
N PHE A 151 10.30 -5.76 -11.94
CA PHE A 151 10.84 -4.46 -12.33
C PHE A 151 9.82 -3.32 -12.22
N ASN A 152 8.74 -3.50 -11.47
CA ASN A 152 7.73 -2.46 -11.24
C ASN A 152 8.38 -1.27 -10.52
N PRO A 153 8.52 -0.11 -11.15
CA PRO A 153 9.29 0.99 -10.57
C PRO A 153 8.54 1.65 -9.40
N VAL A 154 7.20 1.53 -9.33
CA VAL A 154 6.39 1.97 -8.18
C VAL A 154 6.72 1.13 -6.94
N ASN A 155 6.81 -0.19 -7.10
CA ASN A 155 7.14 -1.12 -6.00
C ASN A 155 8.60 -0.97 -5.55
N LEU A 156 9.53 -0.89 -6.51
CA LEU A 156 10.94 -0.63 -6.21
C LEU A 156 11.12 0.64 -5.39
N TYR A 157 10.45 1.72 -5.82
CA TYR A 157 10.49 3.01 -5.13
C TYR A 157 9.78 2.95 -3.76
N ALA A 158 8.50 2.60 -3.71
CA ALA A 158 7.72 2.66 -2.47
C ALA A 158 8.24 1.67 -1.41
N THR A 159 8.52 0.44 -1.79
CA THR A 159 8.87 -0.62 -0.82
C THR A 159 10.35 -0.62 -0.48
N TYR A 160 11.25 -0.44 -1.44
CA TYR A 160 12.68 -0.60 -1.18
C TYR A 160 13.43 0.71 -1.08
N MET A 161 13.00 1.77 -1.78
CA MET A 161 13.60 3.07 -1.58
C MET A 161 13.06 3.75 -0.31
N LEU A 162 11.74 3.89 -0.22
CA LEU A 162 11.12 4.50 0.97
C LEU A 162 11.05 3.55 2.16
N GLY A 163 10.94 2.23 1.94
CA GLY A 163 10.74 1.28 3.04
C GLY A 163 9.28 1.17 3.50
N GLN A 164 8.32 1.42 2.62
CA GLN A 164 6.89 1.33 2.92
C GLN A 164 6.40 -0.11 2.88
N PHE A 165 5.59 -0.46 3.88
CA PHE A 165 5.08 -1.80 4.10
C PHE A 165 3.88 -2.16 3.22
N ASP A 166 3.43 -1.25 2.36
CA ASP A 166 2.25 -1.37 1.49
C ASP A 166 2.23 -2.63 0.61
N VAL A 167 3.39 -3.25 0.36
CA VAL A 167 3.49 -4.54 -0.36
C VAL A 167 2.81 -5.69 0.40
N ILE A 168 2.77 -5.64 1.74
CA ILE A 168 2.16 -6.69 2.58
C ILE A 168 0.63 -6.75 2.40
N PRO A 169 -0.14 -5.67 2.64
CA PRO A 169 -1.58 -5.70 2.38
C PRO A 169 -1.92 -5.86 0.89
N THR A 170 -1.03 -5.43 -0.02
CA THR A 170 -1.15 -5.70 -1.45
C THR A 170 -1.03 -7.21 -1.73
N PHE A 171 -0.05 -7.89 -1.13
CA PHE A 171 0.10 -9.34 -1.23
C PHE A 171 -1.15 -10.06 -0.72
N LEU A 172 -1.67 -9.67 0.45
CA LEU A 172 -2.85 -10.30 1.03
C LEU A 172 -4.09 -10.12 0.13
N SER A 173 -4.21 -8.97 -0.54
CA SER A 173 -5.28 -8.72 -1.52
C SER A 173 -5.14 -9.57 -2.79
N VAL A 174 -3.91 -9.70 -3.32
CA VAL A 174 -3.63 -10.56 -4.49
C VAL A 174 -3.78 -12.04 -4.14
N ALA A 175 -3.41 -12.45 -2.93
CA ALA A 175 -3.59 -13.82 -2.43
C ALA A 175 -5.07 -14.17 -2.28
N ALA A 176 -5.89 -13.27 -1.74
CA ALA A 176 -7.34 -13.43 -1.70
C ALA A 176 -7.91 -13.63 -3.11
N LEU A 177 -7.51 -12.79 -4.07
CA LEU A 177 -7.94 -12.92 -5.47
C LEU A 177 -7.46 -14.25 -6.09
N TYR A 178 -6.24 -14.68 -5.82
CA TYR A 178 -5.67 -15.93 -6.31
C TYR A 178 -6.46 -17.15 -5.84
N LEU A 179 -6.85 -17.22 -4.56
CA LEU A 179 -7.64 -18.33 -4.02
C LEU A 179 -8.98 -18.49 -4.76
N VAL A 180 -9.60 -17.37 -5.14
CA VAL A 180 -10.83 -17.36 -5.94
C VAL A 180 -10.59 -17.86 -7.36
N VAL A 181 -9.56 -17.33 -8.05
CA VAL A 181 -9.29 -17.69 -9.45
C VAL A 181 -8.78 -19.12 -9.59
N LYS A 182 -8.00 -19.61 -8.64
CA LYS A 182 -7.53 -21.00 -8.60
C LYS A 182 -8.69 -22.00 -8.58
N ASN A 183 -9.75 -21.68 -7.84
CA ASN A 183 -10.93 -22.52 -7.66
C ASN A 183 -12.12 -22.08 -8.53
N LYS A 184 -11.87 -21.40 -9.65
CA LYS A 184 -12.90 -20.79 -10.51
C LYS A 184 -14.02 -21.72 -10.98
N ASN A 185 -13.76 -23.02 -11.12
CA ASN A 185 -14.77 -23.99 -11.58
C ASN A 185 -15.73 -24.39 -10.44
N HIS A 186 -15.27 -24.31 -9.20
CA HIS A 186 -16.03 -24.63 -7.99
C HIS A 186 -15.61 -23.66 -6.88
N ILE A 187 -16.23 -22.49 -6.85
CA ILE A 187 -15.99 -21.49 -5.79
C ILE A 187 -16.61 -22.02 -4.50
N ASP A 188 -15.85 -22.87 -3.81
CA ASP A 188 -16.21 -23.43 -2.53
C ASP A 188 -16.22 -22.33 -1.46
N SER A 189 -17.00 -22.53 -0.40
CA SER A 189 -17.15 -21.52 0.64
C SER A 189 -15.87 -21.35 1.47
N ILE A 190 -15.02 -22.38 1.61
CA ILE A 190 -13.77 -22.29 2.37
C ILE A 190 -12.81 -21.31 1.70
N SER A 191 -12.63 -21.41 0.38
CA SER A 191 -11.78 -20.51 -0.41
C SER A 191 -12.23 -19.06 -0.30
N LEU A 192 -13.55 -18.77 -0.27
CA LEU A 192 -14.05 -17.41 -0.06
C LEU A 192 -13.86 -16.92 1.36
N LEU A 193 -14.09 -17.75 2.37
CA LEU A 193 -13.89 -17.37 3.77
C LEU A 193 -12.41 -17.12 4.05
N LEU A 194 -11.50 -17.93 3.49
CA LEU A 194 -10.06 -17.68 3.54
C LEU A 194 -9.68 -16.40 2.80
N SER A 195 -10.28 -16.13 1.64
CA SER A 195 -10.07 -14.86 0.92
C SER A 195 -10.52 -13.66 1.75
N ALA A 196 -11.68 -13.75 2.41
CA ALA A 196 -12.18 -12.71 3.31
C ALA A 196 -11.27 -12.53 4.53
N LEU A 197 -10.80 -13.62 5.14
CA LEU A 197 -9.84 -13.62 6.23
C LEU A 197 -8.57 -12.88 5.82
N LEU A 198 -7.99 -13.19 4.65
CA LEU A 198 -6.80 -12.52 4.13
C LEU A 198 -7.02 -11.01 3.92
N LEU A 199 -8.19 -10.61 3.39
CA LEU A 199 -8.55 -9.20 3.27
C LEU A 199 -8.66 -8.52 4.65
N GLY A 200 -9.24 -9.18 5.64
CA GLY A 200 -9.32 -8.69 7.02
C GLY A 200 -7.96 -8.56 7.71
N VAL A 201 -7.05 -9.54 7.51
CA VAL A 201 -5.66 -9.44 7.97
C VAL A 201 -4.93 -8.30 7.25
N GLY A 202 -5.15 -8.13 5.94
CA GLY A 202 -4.62 -7.02 5.17
C GLY A 202 -5.09 -5.67 5.70
N ALA A 203 -6.37 -5.56 6.05
CA ALA A 203 -6.95 -4.39 6.69
C ALA A 203 -6.29 -4.05 8.03
N ALA A 204 -5.84 -5.06 8.78
CA ALA A 204 -5.11 -4.89 10.03
C ALA A 204 -3.64 -4.44 9.84
N PHE A 205 -3.12 -4.41 8.61
CA PHE A 205 -1.94 -3.63 8.24
C PHE A 205 -2.31 -2.24 7.71
N LYS A 206 -3.29 -2.17 6.79
CA LYS A 206 -3.77 -0.94 6.17
C LYS A 206 -5.18 -1.15 5.65
N ILE A 207 -6.11 -0.24 5.93
CA ILE A 207 -7.57 -0.52 5.82
C ILE A 207 -8.12 -0.78 4.41
N PHE A 208 -7.40 -0.42 3.33
CA PHE A 208 -7.94 -0.47 1.95
C PHE A 208 -8.44 -1.86 1.48
N PRO A 209 -7.91 -3.02 1.92
CA PRO A 209 -8.43 -4.32 1.50
C PRO A 209 -9.90 -4.56 1.90
N LEU A 210 -10.45 -3.80 2.85
CA LEU A 210 -11.89 -3.86 3.16
C LEU A 210 -12.78 -3.43 1.98
N LEU A 211 -12.28 -2.60 1.06
CA LEU A 211 -12.98 -2.22 -0.18
C LEU A 211 -13.28 -3.43 -1.08
N PHE A 212 -12.57 -4.54 -0.88
CA PHE A 212 -12.67 -5.74 -1.69
C PHE A 212 -13.61 -6.79 -1.11
N VAL A 213 -14.03 -6.63 0.15
CA VAL A 213 -14.88 -7.61 0.85
C VAL A 213 -16.26 -7.72 0.22
N ILE A 214 -16.89 -6.60 -0.16
CA ILE A 214 -18.20 -6.61 -0.83
C ILE A 214 -18.11 -7.23 -2.23
N PRO A 215 -17.19 -6.80 -3.13
CA PRO A 215 -17.01 -7.46 -4.42
C PRO A 215 -16.77 -8.98 -4.31
N LEU A 216 -16.03 -9.43 -3.30
CA LEU A 216 -15.80 -10.85 -3.00
C LEU A 216 -17.09 -11.58 -2.59
N ALA A 217 -17.84 -11.03 -1.63
CA ALA A 217 -19.08 -11.63 -1.15
C ALA A 217 -20.12 -11.79 -2.26
N LEU A 218 -20.18 -10.83 -3.19
CA LEU A 218 -21.10 -10.84 -4.33
C LEU A 218 -20.84 -11.95 -5.38
N LEU A 219 -19.81 -12.78 -5.20
CA LEU A 219 -19.65 -14.02 -5.98
C LEU A 219 -20.63 -15.12 -5.55
N LYS A 220 -21.20 -15.05 -4.34
CA LYS A 220 -22.25 -15.97 -3.89
C LYS A 220 -23.62 -15.40 -4.26
N ASN A 221 -24.58 -16.28 -4.54
CA ASN A 221 -25.97 -15.88 -4.75
C ASN A 221 -26.72 -15.78 -3.41
N ASP A 222 -26.51 -16.77 -2.53
CA ASP A 222 -27.14 -16.87 -1.22
C ASP A 222 -26.76 -15.71 -0.29
N TRP A 223 -27.76 -15.16 0.40
CA TRP A 223 -27.60 -13.99 1.26
C TRP A 223 -26.84 -14.30 2.56
N TRP A 224 -27.02 -15.50 3.13
CA TRP A 224 -26.29 -15.90 4.33
C TRP A 224 -24.82 -16.14 4.05
N GLU A 225 -24.48 -16.73 2.90
CA GLU A 225 -23.09 -16.87 2.47
C GLU A 225 -22.44 -15.51 2.22
N LYS A 226 -23.17 -14.52 1.66
CA LYS A 226 -22.67 -13.13 1.54
C LYS A 226 -22.37 -12.54 2.92
N ILE A 227 -23.31 -12.65 3.87
CA ILE A 227 -23.14 -12.16 5.25
C ILE A 227 -21.94 -12.83 5.91
N LYS A 228 -21.77 -14.15 5.75
CA LYS A 228 -20.62 -14.87 6.32
C LYS A 228 -19.29 -14.36 5.76
N VAL A 229 -19.18 -14.18 4.43
CA VAL A 229 -17.96 -13.66 3.79
C VAL A 229 -17.67 -12.23 4.27
N MET A 230 -18.68 -11.36 4.30
CA MET A 230 -18.52 -9.99 4.81
C MET A 230 -18.15 -9.97 6.29
N GLY A 231 -18.83 -10.80 7.08
CA GLY A 231 -18.62 -10.96 8.51
C GLY A 231 -17.21 -11.42 8.83
N VAL A 232 -16.69 -12.45 8.15
CA VAL A 232 -15.30 -12.91 8.34
C VAL A 232 -14.30 -11.81 8.01
N GLY A 233 -14.45 -11.11 6.88
CA GLY A 233 -13.52 -10.05 6.50
C GLY A 233 -13.48 -8.89 7.51
N VAL A 234 -14.64 -8.39 7.90
CA VAL A 234 -14.76 -7.27 8.85
C VAL A 234 -14.41 -7.70 10.28
N ALA A 235 -14.91 -8.84 10.76
CA ALA A 235 -14.63 -9.34 12.10
C ALA A 235 -13.14 -9.62 12.31
N THR A 236 -12.43 -10.12 11.30
CA THR A 236 -10.98 -10.34 11.39
C THR A 236 -10.24 -9.04 11.68
N TYR A 237 -10.56 -7.96 10.97
CA TYR A 237 -9.98 -6.63 11.24
C TYR A 237 -10.33 -6.17 12.67
N ILE A 238 -11.60 -6.26 13.06
CA ILE A 238 -12.06 -5.83 14.40
C ILE A 238 -11.36 -6.61 15.50
N ILE A 239 -11.24 -7.94 15.39
CA ILE A 239 -10.60 -8.81 16.38
C ILE A 239 -9.12 -8.42 16.54
N LEU A 240 -8.41 -8.18 15.44
CA LEU A 240 -6.99 -7.79 15.48
C LEU A 240 -6.79 -6.36 16.02
N ALA A 241 -7.77 -5.47 15.86
CA ALA A 241 -7.78 -4.14 16.44
C ALA A 241 -8.29 -4.10 17.89
N PHE A 242 -9.05 -5.11 18.32
CA PHE A 242 -9.80 -5.14 19.57
C PHE A 242 -8.96 -4.80 20.82
N PRO A 243 -7.72 -5.30 20.99
CA PRO A 243 -6.92 -4.99 22.18
C PRO A 243 -6.65 -3.49 22.38
N PHE A 244 -6.81 -2.67 21.34
CA PHE A 244 -6.46 -1.25 21.33
C PHE A 244 -7.66 -0.31 21.33
N ILE A 245 -8.90 -0.80 21.25
CA ILE A 245 -10.07 0.07 21.11
C ILE A 245 -10.26 1.03 22.30
N PHE A 246 -9.76 0.67 23.48
CA PHE A 246 -9.83 1.50 24.68
C PHE A 246 -8.67 2.49 24.79
N SER A 247 -7.59 2.29 24.05
CA SER A 247 -6.46 3.23 23.99
C SER A 247 -6.94 4.59 23.47
N LYS A 248 -6.51 5.66 24.14
CA LYS A 248 -6.82 7.04 23.72
C LYS A 248 -6.03 7.37 22.46
N GLY A 249 -4.75 7.01 22.44
CA GLY A 249 -3.88 7.14 21.28
C GLY A 249 -4.47 6.42 20.07
N PHE A 250 -4.82 5.14 20.19
CA PHE A 250 -5.38 4.37 19.06
C PHE A 250 -6.64 5.02 18.46
N ARG A 251 -7.57 5.46 19.32
CA ARG A 251 -8.80 6.12 18.88
C ARG A 251 -8.55 7.47 18.19
N ALA A 252 -7.63 8.26 18.73
CA ALA A 252 -7.26 9.56 18.17
C ALA A 252 -6.43 9.44 16.88
N THR A 253 -5.79 8.30 16.66
CA THR A 253 -4.85 8.09 15.55
C THR A 253 -5.32 6.99 14.62
N ALA A 254 -5.07 5.71 14.87
CA ALA A 254 -5.29 4.65 13.90
C ALA A 254 -6.78 4.38 13.59
N ALA A 255 -7.69 4.53 14.56
CA ALA A 255 -9.12 4.28 14.35
C ALA A 255 -9.83 5.42 13.60
N LEU A 256 -9.46 6.68 13.89
CA LEU A 256 -10.00 7.89 13.26
C LEU A 256 -8.89 8.68 12.56
N ALA A 257 -7.99 7.98 11.87
CA ALA A 257 -6.80 8.62 11.30
C ALA A 257 -7.21 9.71 10.31
N GLY A 258 -6.56 10.87 10.41
CA GLY A 258 -6.65 11.88 9.36
C GLY A 258 -6.32 11.31 7.98
N GLN A 259 -5.52 10.23 7.90
CA GLN A 259 -5.26 9.50 6.67
C GLN A 259 -6.45 8.68 6.16
N ALA A 260 -7.25 8.09 7.06
CA ALA A 260 -8.43 7.30 6.71
C ALA A 260 -9.61 8.18 6.23
N THR A 261 -9.67 9.44 6.67
CA THR A 261 -10.72 10.38 6.29
C THR A 261 -10.42 11.13 4.98
N LYS A 262 -9.22 11.01 4.42
CA LYS A 262 -8.84 11.72 3.18
C LYS A 262 -9.70 11.38 1.97
N SER A 263 -10.27 10.17 1.94
CA SER A 263 -11.21 9.76 0.90
C SER A 263 -12.56 10.48 1.01
N LEU A 264 -12.83 11.15 2.13
CA LEU A 264 -14.06 11.90 2.36
C LEU A 264 -13.95 13.38 1.96
N TYR A 265 -12.75 13.88 1.61
CA TYR A 265 -12.51 15.31 1.36
C TYR A 265 -13.14 15.81 0.04
N ALA A 266 -13.14 14.98 -1.00
CA ALA A 266 -13.72 15.34 -2.28
C ALA A 266 -15.25 15.32 -2.17
N GLN A 267 -15.86 16.52 -2.16
CA GLN A 267 -17.28 16.69 -1.89
C GLN A 267 -17.91 17.78 -2.75
N ILE A 268 -19.21 17.63 -3.04
CA ILE A 268 -20.04 18.68 -3.65
C ILE A 268 -20.93 19.25 -2.54
N PRO A 269 -20.80 20.53 -2.17
CA PRO A 269 -21.68 21.15 -1.17
C PRO A 269 -23.10 21.25 -1.71
N ILE A 270 -24.09 20.97 -0.86
CA ILE A 270 -25.51 21.14 -1.19
C ILE A 270 -26.03 22.43 -0.51
N SER A 271 -26.27 22.37 0.80
CA SER A 271 -26.70 23.49 1.64
C SER A 271 -26.66 23.07 3.12
N GLY A 272 -26.75 24.01 4.06
CA GLY A 272 -26.93 23.68 5.50
C GLY A 272 -25.77 22.93 6.17
N GLY A 273 -24.57 22.96 5.58
CA GLY A 273 -23.42 22.18 6.04
C GLY A 273 -23.37 20.75 5.50
N GLU A 274 -24.32 20.36 4.65
CA GLU A 274 -24.36 19.04 4.00
C GLU A 274 -23.59 19.03 2.68
N SER A 275 -23.04 17.86 2.36
CA SER A 275 -22.29 17.64 1.12
C SER A 275 -22.41 16.22 0.63
N ILE A 276 -22.39 16.04 -0.69
CA ILE A 276 -22.26 14.74 -1.33
C ILE A 276 -20.78 14.33 -1.29
N ILE A 277 -20.46 13.30 -0.51
CA ILE A 277 -19.11 12.74 -0.44
C ILE A 277 -18.86 11.87 -1.67
N LEU A 278 -18.04 12.34 -2.61
CA LEU A 278 -17.92 11.77 -3.95
C LEU A 278 -17.39 10.33 -3.94
N PHE A 279 -16.37 10.05 -3.12
CA PHE A 279 -15.85 8.70 -2.96
C PHE A 279 -16.95 7.71 -2.53
N LEU A 280 -17.71 8.06 -1.49
CA LEU A 280 -18.77 7.20 -0.97
C LEU A 280 -19.90 7.03 -2.00
N ALA A 281 -20.30 8.11 -2.68
CA ALA A 281 -21.32 8.06 -3.72
C ALA A 281 -20.94 7.08 -4.85
N VAL A 282 -19.69 7.17 -5.36
CA VAL A 282 -19.21 6.28 -6.43
C VAL A 282 -19.00 4.85 -5.94
N VAL A 283 -18.52 4.64 -4.71
CA VAL A 283 -18.42 3.30 -4.11
C VAL A 283 -19.80 2.64 -4.00
N ILE A 284 -20.81 3.36 -3.49
CA ILE A 284 -22.18 2.86 -3.40
C ILE A 284 -22.73 2.54 -4.80
N PHE A 285 -22.53 3.44 -5.77
CA PHE A 285 -22.91 3.21 -7.15
C PHE A 285 -22.28 1.93 -7.72
N LEU A 286 -20.96 1.74 -7.56
CA LEU A 286 -20.27 0.54 -8.03
C LEU A 286 -20.77 -0.72 -7.34
N TYR A 287 -21.07 -0.68 -6.03
CA TYR A 287 -21.65 -1.82 -5.33
C TYR A 287 -23.05 -2.18 -5.85
N LEU A 288 -23.90 -1.19 -6.14
CA LEU A 288 -25.18 -1.43 -6.79
C LEU A 288 -24.97 -2.07 -8.17
N VAL A 289 -24.06 -1.54 -8.98
CA VAL A 289 -23.70 -2.14 -10.28
C VAL A 289 -23.24 -3.59 -10.09
N PHE A 290 -22.40 -3.89 -9.08
CA PHE A 290 -21.89 -5.23 -8.82
C PHE A 290 -22.96 -6.21 -8.33
N ILE A 291 -24.01 -5.73 -7.66
CA ILE A 291 -25.17 -6.52 -7.26
C ILE A 291 -25.96 -6.97 -8.49
N TYR A 292 -26.19 -6.07 -9.46
CA TYR A 292 -27.01 -6.35 -10.63
C TYR A 292 -26.23 -6.94 -11.83
N LYS A 293 -24.92 -6.70 -11.94
CA LYS A 293 -24.07 -7.20 -13.03
C LYS A 293 -23.12 -8.28 -12.51
N LYS A 294 -23.56 -9.54 -12.47
CA LYS A 294 -22.76 -10.67 -12.00
C LYS A 294 -21.49 -10.87 -12.84
N VAL A 295 -20.41 -11.33 -12.20
CA VAL A 295 -19.11 -11.61 -12.85
C VAL A 295 -18.65 -13.02 -12.50
N SER A 296 -17.79 -13.62 -13.32
CA SER A 296 -17.08 -14.85 -12.95
C SER A 296 -15.97 -14.56 -11.95
N ALA A 297 -15.49 -15.62 -11.28
CA ALA A 297 -14.27 -15.58 -10.46
C ALA A 297 -13.09 -14.90 -11.19
N GLU A 298 -12.88 -15.22 -12.47
CA GLU A 298 -11.79 -14.68 -13.28
C GLU A 298 -11.90 -13.19 -13.55
N ASP A 299 -13.09 -12.60 -13.44
CA ASP A 299 -13.34 -11.17 -13.65
C ASP A 299 -13.36 -10.37 -12.32
N LEU A 300 -13.22 -11.04 -11.16
CA LEU A 300 -13.23 -10.36 -9.84
C LEU A 300 -12.14 -9.28 -9.74
N TRP A 301 -10.98 -9.50 -10.37
CA TRP A 301 -9.88 -8.53 -10.35
C TRP A 301 -10.29 -7.19 -10.96
N LYS A 302 -11.21 -7.17 -11.93
CA LYS A 302 -11.72 -5.92 -12.53
C LYS A 302 -12.51 -5.11 -11.50
N ARG A 303 -13.30 -5.79 -10.65
CA ARG A 303 -14.01 -5.12 -9.56
C ARG A 303 -13.06 -4.56 -8.52
N PHE A 304 -12.03 -5.31 -8.13
CA PHE A 304 -10.98 -4.78 -7.23
C PHE A 304 -10.26 -3.59 -7.86
N PHE A 305 -9.97 -3.67 -9.16
CA PHE A 305 -9.33 -2.58 -9.91
C PHE A 305 -10.21 -1.32 -9.94
N LEU A 306 -11.51 -1.44 -10.23
CA LEU A 306 -12.46 -0.33 -10.20
C LEU A 306 -12.57 0.31 -8.81
N MET A 307 -12.55 -0.49 -7.75
CA MET A 307 -12.51 0.03 -6.38
C MET A 307 -11.23 0.81 -6.09
N MET A 308 -10.08 0.34 -6.57
CA MET A 308 -8.82 1.07 -6.43
C MET A 308 -8.76 2.33 -7.27
N LEU A 309 -9.24 2.30 -8.51
CA LEU A 309 -9.35 3.50 -9.35
C LEU A 309 -10.22 4.56 -8.66
N THR A 310 -11.38 4.16 -8.14
CA THR A 310 -12.28 5.04 -7.38
C THR A 310 -11.58 5.64 -6.16
N PHE A 311 -10.84 4.83 -5.41
CA PHE A 311 -10.05 5.32 -4.28
C PHE A 311 -9.05 6.40 -4.72
N PHE A 312 -8.21 6.14 -5.72
CA PHE A 312 -7.19 7.11 -6.16
C PHE A 312 -7.77 8.34 -6.86
N VAL A 313 -8.94 8.25 -7.49
CA VAL A 313 -9.61 9.41 -8.12
C VAL A 313 -10.06 10.43 -7.07
N PHE A 314 -10.62 9.98 -5.95
CA PHE A 314 -11.27 10.86 -4.97
C PHE A 314 -10.50 11.05 -3.65
N THR A 315 -9.37 10.38 -3.47
CA THR A 315 -8.58 10.47 -2.24
C THR A 315 -7.37 11.37 -2.42
N HIS A 316 -7.10 12.23 -1.44
CA HIS A 316 -5.79 12.88 -1.34
C HIS A 316 -4.75 11.85 -0.87
N TYR A 317 -4.11 11.15 -1.80
CA TYR A 317 -3.19 10.05 -1.47
C TYR A 317 -1.73 10.48 -1.38
N HIS A 318 -0.95 9.69 -0.64
CA HIS A 318 0.51 9.78 -0.67
C HIS A 318 1.08 8.89 -1.79
N PRO A 319 2.19 9.26 -2.44
CA PRO A 319 2.70 8.52 -3.60
C PRO A 319 2.92 7.03 -3.33
N GLN A 320 3.43 6.65 -2.15
CA GLN A 320 3.66 5.25 -1.81
C GLN A 320 2.42 4.34 -1.90
N TRP A 321 1.21 4.90 -1.74
CA TRP A 321 -0.03 4.12 -1.83
C TRP A 321 -0.26 3.58 -3.24
N PHE A 322 0.32 4.22 -4.26
CA PHE A 322 0.16 3.83 -5.66
C PHE A 322 0.52 2.36 -5.93
N LEU A 323 1.33 1.73 -5.07
CA LEU A 323 1.59 0.29 -5.11
C LEU A 323 0.31 -0.56 -5.13
N TRP A 324 -0.76 -0.15 -4.45
CA TRP A 324 -1.99 -0.93 -4.30
C TRP A 324 -2.70 -1.20 -5.62
N ILE A 325 -2.59 -0.28 -6.60
CA ILE A 325 -3.23 -0.43 -7.91
C ILE A 325 -2.36 -1.20 -8.92
N THR A 326 -1.05 -1.30 -8.66
CA THR A 326 -0.09 -1.83 -9.63
C THR A 326 -0.28 -3.30 -10.03
N PRO A 327 -0.72 -4.24 -9.15
CA PRO A 327 -1.00 -5.60 -9.59
C PRO A 327 -2.07 -5.63 -10.69
N PHE A 328 -3.08 -4.78 -10.59
CA PHE A 328 -4.18 -4.71 -11.56
C PHE A 328 -3.77 -4.05 -12.87
N LEU A 329 -2.92 -3.01 -12.82
CA LEU A 329 -2.31 -2.42 -14.01
C LEU A 329 -1.45 -3.44 -14.78
N VAL A 330 -0.69 -4.25 -14.05
CA VAL A 330 0.14 -5.33 -14.63
C VAL A 330 -0.74 -6.42 -15.25
N ILE A 331 -1.80 -6.86 -14.57
CA ILE A 331 -2.78 -7.82 -15.13
C ILE A 331 -3.41 -7.27 -16.41
N ASP A 332 -3.93 -6.03 -16.39
CA ASP A 332 -4.54 -5.38 -17.55
C ASP A 332 -3.61 -5.31 -18.75
N LEU A 333 -2.37 -4.85 -18.55
CA LEU A 333 -1.41 -4.71 -19.64
C LEU A 333 -1.11 -6.06 -20.30
N VAL A 334 -0.95 -7.13 -19.52
CA VAL A 334 -0.66 -8.46 -20.05
C VAL A 334 -1.90 -9.11 -20.69
N TYR A 335 -3.09 -8.90 -20.12
CA TYR A 335 -4.35 -9.42 -20.66
C TYR A 335 -4.68 -8.76 -22.00
N SER A 336 -4.52 -7.43 -22.08
CA SER A 336 -4.75 -6.62 -23.28
C SER A 336 -3.69 -6.82 -24.37
N ASN A 337 -2.69 -7.68 -24.17
CA ASN A 337 -1.53 -7.83 -25.06
C ASN A 337 -0.81 -6.48 -25.30
N PHE A 338 -0.60 -5.73 -24.22
CA PHE A 338 0.05 -4.42 -24.20
C PHE A 338 -0.71 -3.31 -24.95
N LYS A 339 -1.97 -3.51 -25.36
CA LYS A 339 -2.76 -2.45 -26.04
C LYS A 339 -2.97 -1.21 -25.18
N ASN A 340 -3.05 -1.38 -23.86
CA ASN A 340 -3.29 -0.28 -22.92
C ASN A 340 -2.01 0.41 -22.43
N TRP A 341 -0.86 0.23 -23.11
CA TRP A 341 0.43 0.77 -22.66
C TRP A 341 0.46 2.30 -22.54
N VAL A 342 -0.26 3.02 -23.41
CA VAL A 342 -0.34 4.49 -23.37
C VAL A 342 -0.98 4.96 -22.07
N VAL A 343 -2.06 4.30 -21.66
CA VAL A 343 -2.81 4.63 -20.44
C VAL A 343 -1.96 4.35 -19.21
N LEU A 344 -1.18 3.25 -19.23
CA LEU A 344 -0.20 2.96 -18.19
C LEU A 344 0.93 4.00 -18.18
N ALA A 345 1.44 4.41 -19.34
CA ALA A 345 2.51 5.41 -19.42
C ALA A 345 2.04 6.75 -18.83
N ILE A 346 0.83 7.21 -19.17
CA ILE A 346 0.21 8.41 -18.59
C ILE A 346 0.11 8.27 -17.07
N THR A 347 -0.33 7.09 -16.61
CA THR A 347 -0.45 6.77 -15.18
C THR A 347 0.90 6.87 -14.45
N LEU A 348 1.96 6.28 -15.03
CA LEU A 348 3.30 6.29 -14.45
C LEU A 348 3.96 7.67 -14.52
N VAL A 349 3.78 8.41 -15.61
CA VAL A 349 4.26 9.79 -15.74
C VAL A 349 3.62 10.67 -14.68
N SER A 350 2.31 10.59 -14.52
CA SER A 350 1.61 11.28 -13.43
C SER A 350 2.20 10.91 -12.07
N TYR A 351 2.41 9.62 -11.81
CA TYR A 351 2.98 9.16 -10.55
C TYR A 351 4.38 9.70 -10.27
N PHE A 352 5.32 9.55 -11.22
CA PHE A 352 6.71 9.98 -11.03
C PHE A 352 6.86 11.49 -10.94
N THR A 353 6.09 12.23 -11.72
CA THR A 353 6.08 13.70 -11.64
C THR A 353 5.51 14.16 -10.30
N LEU A 354 4.39 13.58 -9.83
CA LEU A 354 3.81 13.91 -8.53
C LEU A 354 4.81 13.80 -7.39
N ILE A 355 5.66 12.76 -7.35
CA ILE A 355 6.70 12.58 -6.34
C ILE A 355 7.58 13.85 -6.19
N THR A 356 7.94 14.48 -7.29
CA THR A 356 8.82 15.67 -7.30
C THR A 356 8.18 16.93 -6.71
N PHE A 357 6.86 16.91 -6.51
CA PHE A 357 6.09 17.98 -5.87
C PHE A 357 5.76 17.68 -4.41
N PHE A 358 6.31 16.62 -3.81
CA PHE A 358 6.29 16.39 -2.37
C PHE A 358 7.55 16.93 -1.68
N ASP A 359 7.69 16.65 -0.39
CA ASP A 359 8.87 17.06 0.37
C ASP A 359 10.15 16.39 -0.17
N PRO A 360 11.33 16.99 0.05
CA PRO A 360 12.59 16.44 -0.45
C PRO A 360 12.95 15.05 0.12
N GLY A 361 12.28 14.59 1.19
CA GLY A 361 12.34 13.22 1.70
C GLY A 361 12.00 12.18 0.64
N LEU A 362 11.11 12.52 -0.28
CA LEU A 362 10.68 11.66 -1.39
C LEU A 362 11.58 11.81 -2.64
N THR A 363 12.63 12.62 -2.61
CA THR A 363 13.49 12.83 -3.79
C THR A 363 14.97 12.89 -3.43
N VAL A 364 15.43 14.05 -2.98
CA VAL A 364 16.87 14.34 -2.80
C VAL A 364 17.39 13.70 -1.52
N TRP A 365 16.68 13.86 -0.40
CA TRP A 365 17.11 13.31 0.90
C TRP A 365 17.06 11.79 0.93
N LEU A 366 16.31 11.18 0.01
CA LEU A 366 16.21 9.74 -0.15
C LEU A 366 17.59 9.08 -0.29
N PHE A 367 18.56 9.79 -0.89
CA PHE A 367 19.92 9.33 -1.13
C PHE A 367 20.94 9.85 -0.11
N ALA A 368 20.50 10.52 0.97
CA ALA A 368 21.39 10.97 2.04
C ALA A 368 22.26 9.87 2.67
N PRO A 369 21.81 8.60 2.80
CA PRO A 369 22.69 7.51 3.26
C PRO A 369 23.88 7.21 2.35
N LEU A 370 23.81 7.56 1.06
CA LEU A 370 24.94 7.46 0.13
C LEU A 370 25.82 8.71 0.17
N ASN A 371 25.19 9.88 0.24
CA ASN A 371 25.88 11.16 0.26
C ASN A 371 25.24 12.08 1.31
N PRO A 372 25.85 12.22 2.50
CA PRO A 372 25.32 13.04 3.58
C PRO A 372 25.03 14.49 3.19
N ASN A 373 25.75 15.03 2.21
CA ASN A 373 25.56 16.41 1.72
C ASN A 373 24.20 16.63 1.03
N LEU A 374 23.46 15.56 0.71
CA LEU A 374 22.12 15.67 0.15
C LEU A 374 21.06 15.96 1.21
N TRP A 375 21.35 15.69 2.49
CA TRP A 375 20.42 15.97 3.58
C TRP A 375 20.23 17.48 3.77
N GLY A 376 18.98 17.92 3.86
CA GLY A 376 18.64 19.33 4.00
C GLY A 376 18.66 20.14 2.69
N LEU A 377 19.06 19.55 1.56
CA LEU A 377 18.94 20.22 0.25
C LEU A 377 17.48 20.42 -0.16
N PRO A 378 17.18 21.47 -0.95
CA PRO A 378 15.84 21.68 -1.47
C PRO A 378 15.45 20.63 -2.50
N GLY A 379 14.17 20.61 -2.88
CA GLY A 379 13.65 19.68 -3.88
C GLY A 379 14.22 19.93 -5.29
N PRO A 380 14.05 18.99 -6.23
CA PRO A 380 14.67 19.05 -7.56
C PRO A 380 14.33 20.33 -8.34
N TRP A 381 13.09 20.84 -8.22
CA TRP A 381 12.69 22.08 -8.89
C TRP A 381 13.48 23.30 -8.40
N GLN A 382 13.61 23.44 -7.09
CA GLN A 382 14.35 24.53 -6.46
C GLN A 382 15.85 24.45 -6.76
N LEU A 383 16.42 23.24 -6.84
CA LEU A 383 17.81 23.03 -7.29
C LEU A 383 18.04 23.49 -8.74
N MET A 384 17.02 23.47 -9.59
CA MET A 384 17.06 24.02 -10.95
C MET A 384 16.74 25.52 -11.01
N GLY A 385 16.58 26.20 -9.86
CA GLY A 385 16.18 27.61 -9.81
C GLY A 385 14.71 27.86 -10.15
N LEU A 386 13.86 26.82 -10.11
CA LEU A 386 12.43 26.90 -10.40
C LEU A 386 11.62 26.86 -9.10
N ASN A 387 10.53 27.62 -9.07
CA ASN A 387 9.58 27.63 -7.94
C ASN A 387 8.14 27.43 -8.42
N PRO A 388 7.80 26.24 -8.94
CA PRO A 388 6.46 25.96 -9.44
C PRO A 388 5.43 25.97 -8.31
N ASP A 389 4.20 26.40 -8.60
CA ASP A 389 3.09 26.27 -7.66
C ASP A 389 2.76 24.80 -7.43
N ILE A 390 3.13 24.30 -6.25
CA ILE A 390 3.00 22.89 -5.87
C ILE A 390 1.53 22.42 -5.98
N ASN A 391 0.56 23.27 -5.63
CA ASN A 391 -0.84 22.88 -5.66
C ASN A 391 -1.34 22.76 -7.10
N ILE A 392 -1.03 23.74 -7.95
CA ILE A 392 -1.41 23.71 -9.36
C ILE A 392 -0.82 22.48 -10.05
N PHE A 393 0.48 22.20 -9.89
CA PHE A 393 1.10 21.06 -10.55
C PHE A 393 0.63 19.72 -10.00
N ARG A 394 0.43 19.60 -8.67
CA ARG A 394 -0.21 18.41 -8.10
C ARG A 394 -1.61 18.20 -8.67
N SER A 395 -2.41 19.26 -8.82
CA SER A 395 -3.73 19.18 -9.44
C SER A 395 -3.64 18.74 -10.91
N ILE A 396 -2.74 19.31 -11.71
CA ILE A 396 -2.57 18.95 -13.12
C ILE A 396 -2.22 17.46 -13.26
N PHE A 397 -1.22 16.97 -12.52
CA PHE A 397 -0.83 15.57 -12.63
C PHE A 397 -1.88 14.64 -12.03
N GLN A 398 -2.53 15.01 -10.93
CA GLN A 398 -3.69 14.26 -10.43
C GLN A 398 -4.79 14.17 -11.49
N THR A 399 -5.12 15.25 -12.18
CA THR A 399 -6.11 15.27 -13.28
C THR A 399 -5.67 14.37 -14.44
N LEU A 400 -4.38 14.36 -14.78
CA LEU A 400 -3.83 13.45 -15.79
C LEU A 400 -4.03 11.98 -15.41
N PHE A 401 -3.74 11.61 -14.16
CA PHE A 401 -4.06 10.27 -13.64
C PHE A 401 -5.57 9.99 -13.68
N VAL A 402 -6.41 10.93 -13.26
CA VAL A 402 -7.88 10.77 -13.27
C VAL A 402 -8.37 10.48 -14.69
N GLY A 403 -7.86 11.16 -15.72
CA GLY A 403 -8.20 10.86 -17.12
C GLY A 403 -7.86 9.42 -17.52
N ALA A 404 -6.67 8.94 -17.16
CA ALA A 404 -6.28 7.54 -17.37
C ALA A 404 -7.16 6.57 -16.57
N ALA A 405 -7.49 6.92 -15.32
CA ALA A 405 -8.32 6.11 -14.44
C ALA A 405 -9.77 6.01 -14.94
N MET A 406 -10.32 7.08 -15.50
CA MET A 406 -11.64 7.09 -16.14
C MET A 406 -11.66 6.17 -17.37
N TYR A 407 -10.60 6.20 -18.20
CA TYR A 407 -10.50 5.28 -19.33
C TYR A 407 -10.42 3.81 -18.88
N TYR A 408 -9.58 3.51 -17.88
CA TYR A 408 -9.54 2.17 -17.28
C TYR A 408 -10.89 1.74 -16.72
N SER A 409 -11.59 2.67 -16.07
CA SER A 409 -12.91 2.42 -15.51
C SER A 409 -13.92 2.10 -16.61
N TYR A 410 -13.87 2.82 -17.74
CA TYR A 410 -14.72 2.58 -18.91
C TYR A 410 -14.49 1.19 -19.53
N ILE A 411 -13.23 0.80 -19.80
CA ILE A 411 -12.95 -0.47 -20.49
C ILE A 411 -13.19 -1.71 -19.62
N HIS A 412 -13.06 -1.56 -18.29
CA HIS A 412 -13.29 -2.63 -17.31
C HIS A 412 -14.65 -2.57 -16.64
N PHE A 413 -15.49 -1.60 -17.00
CA PHE A 413 -16.82 -1.47 -16.43
C PHE A 413 -17.62 -2.76 -16.65
N PRO A 414 -18.38 -3.26 -15.65
CA PRO A 414 -19.19 -4.46 -15.82
C PRO A 414 -20.19 -4.28 -16.96
N LYS A 415 -20.05 -5.09 -18.01
CA LYS A 415 -21.00 -5.17 -19.13
C LYS A 415 -22.02 -6.27 -18.84
N GLU A 416 -23.20 -6.18 -19.46
CA GLU A 416 -24.11 -7.32 -19.47
C GLU A 416 -23.39 -8.53 -20.07
N ARG A 417 -23.41 -9.64 -19.34
CA ARG A 417 -23.17 -10.92 -19.99
C ARG A 417 -24.45 -11.23 -20.74
N GLU A 418 -24.39 -11.16 -22.07
CA GLU A 418 -25.36 -11.84 -22.91
C GLU A 418 -25.31 -13.33 -22.52
N ASN A 419 -26.35 -13.78 -21.80
CA ASN A 419 -26.69 -15.17 -21.52
C ASN A 419 -25.67 -16.00 -20.70
N LEU A 420 -25.95 -16.11 -19.40
CA LEU A 420 -25.81 -17.39 -18.68
C LEU A 420 -27.21 -17.76 -18.19
N LEU A 421 -27.99 -18.38 -19.08
CA LEU A 421 -29.12 -19.22 -18.72
C LEU A 421 -28.59 -20.56 -18.21
#